data_AF-A0A6S6PET4-F1
#
_entry.id   AF-A0A6S6PET4-F1
#
_cell.length_a   1.000
_cell.length_b   1.000
_cell.length_c   1.000
_cell.angle_alpha   90.00
_cell.angle_beta   90.00
_cell.angle_gamma   90.00
#
_symmetry.space_group_name_H-M   'P 1'
#
loop_
_entity.id
_entity.type
_entity.pdbx_description
1 polymer ?
#
loop_
_entity_poly.entity_id
_entity_poly.type
_entity_poly.pdbx_seq_one_letter_code
_entity_poly.pdbx_strand_id
1 'polypeptide(L)'
;MVEESNTEKGSWSIRGVSPDIRQAVSTQAKKSGIPVGQYIEQAIREKIKSDRNGGKSLTIVGKAPVSLQDANEFVGMIATLAGAGVEIPPTLSRNAVSLLNRVGRDVRKGTTSA
;
A
#
# COMPACT_ATOMS: atom_id res chain seq x y z
N MET A 1 41.68 10.89 -25.16
CA MET A 1 41.76 9.97 -24.01
C MET A 1 40.77 10.50 -22.98
N VAL A 2 39.57 9.92 -22.93
CA VAL A 2 38.55 10.35 -21.96
C VAL A 2 38.70 9.44 -20.75
N GLU A 3 39.05 10.07 -19.64
CA GLU A 3 39.39 9.46 -18.36
C GLU A 3 38.33 8.46 -17.87
N GLU A 4 38.82 7.25 -17.57
CA GLU A 4 38.18 6.24 -16.76
C GLU A 4 37.95 6.78 -15.35
N SER A 5 36.78 7.36 -15.10
CA SER A 5 36.32 7.67 -13.75
C SER A 5 35.64 6.44 -13.15
N ASN A 6 36.51 5.57 -12.63
CA ASN A 6 36.35 4.84 -11.38
C ASN A 6 34.89 4.64 -10.89
N THR A 7 34.28 3.51 -11.26
CA THR A 7 33.10 2.96 -10.58
C THR A 7 33.45 1.70 -9.80
N GLU A 8 34.62 1.68 -9.15
CA GLU A 8 34.90 0.75 -8.06
C GLU A 8 34.24 1.27 -6.77
N LYS A 9 32.91 1.14 -6.68
CA LYS A 9 32.21 1.33 -5.41
C LYS A 9 31.07 0.31 -5.31
N GLY A 10 31.45 -0.88 -4.86
CA GLY A 10 30.56 -1.93 -4.34
C GLY A 10 29.48 -2.37 -5.32
N SER A 11 29.79 -3.38 -6.12
CA SER A 11 28.81 -4.12 -6.91
C SER A 11 27.66 -4.58 -6.01
N TRP A 12 26.50 -3.94 -6.18
CA TRP A 12 25.22 -4.40 -5.64
C TRP A 12 24.88 -5.74 -6.29
N SER A 13 25.52 -6.82 -5.85
CA SER A 13 25.23 -8.17 -6.31
C SER A 13 24.14 -8.76 -5.41
N ILE A 14 22.88 -8.45 -5.72
CA ILE A 14 21.77 -9.23 -5.16
C ILE A 14 21.96 -10.66 -5.68
N ARG A 15 22.28 -11.57 -4.75
CA ARG A 15 22.46 -13.01 -5.03
C ARG A 15 21.14 -13.54 -5.61
N GLY A 16 21.22 -14.31 -6.70
CA GLY A 16 20.03 -14.91 -7.35
C GLY A 16 19.37 -14.06 -8.44
N VAL A 17 19.81 -12.82 -8.70
CA VAL A 17 19.33 -12.04 -9.87
C VAL A 17 20.17 -12.38 -11.10
N SER A 18 19.56 -12.52 -12.29
CA SER A 18 20.30 -12.80 -13.53
C SER A 18 21.13 -11.59 -13.98
N PRO A 19 22.26 -11.81 -14.69
CA PRO A 19 23.10 -10.72 -15.20
C PRO A 19 22.35 -9.71 -16.08
N ASP A 20 21.42 -10.20 -16.92
CA ASP A 20 20.64 -9.36 -17.83
C ASP A 20 19.75 -8.37 -17.08
N ILE A 21 19.12 -8.83 -16.00
CA ILE A 21 18.27 -7.98 -15.15
C ILE A 21 19.12 -6.94 -14.41
N ARG A 22 20.33 -7.30 -13.96
CA ARG A 22 21.26 -6.33 -13.35
C ARG A 22 21.66 -5.22 -14.33
N GLN A 23 21.92 -5.58 -15.58
CA GLN A 23 22.22 -4.61 -16.63
C GLN A 23 21.01 -3.73 -16.96
N ALA A 24 19.83 -4.32 -17.14
CA ALA A 24 18.60 -3.58 -17.42
C ALA A 24 18.28 -2.56 -16.32
N VAL A 25 18.38 -2.95 -15.05
CA VAL A 25 18.18 -2.06 -13.91
C VAL A 25 19.22 -0.96 -13.88
N SER A 26 20.50 -1.27 -14.15
CA SER A 26 21.58 -0.27 -14.19
C SER A 26 21.36 0.76 -15.28
N THR A 27 20.97 0.33 -16.48
CA THR A 27 20.62 1.21 -17.59
C THR A 27 19.43 2.10 -17.26
N GLN A 28 18.40 1.54 -16.63
CA GLN A 28 17.18 2.28 -16.31
C GLN A 28 17.37 3.27 -15.16
N ALA A 29 18.15 2.90 -14.14
CA ALA A 29 18.56 3.81 -13.07
C ALA A 29 19.37 4.99 -13.62
N LYS A 30 20.32 4.74 -14.52
CA LYS A 30 21.09 5.79 -15.22
C LYS A 30 20.19 6.73 -16.01
N LYS A 31 19.20 6.20 -16.75
CA LYS A 31 18.22 7.02 -17.49
C LYS A 31 17.38 7.91 -16.57
N SER A 32 17.02 7.41 -15.39
CA SER A 32 16.25 8.15 -14.39
C SER A 32 17.10 9.08 -13.52
N GLY A 33 18.42 9.10 -13.68
CA GLY A 33 19.32 9.95 -12.89
C GLY A 33 19.38 9.62 -11.40
N ILE A 34 18.95 8.42 -11.00
CA ILE A 34 18.89 7.99 -9.59
C ILE A 34 19.76 6.75 -9.36
N PRO A 35 20.26 6.53 -8.13
CA PRO A 35 21.05 5.34 -7.83
C PRO A 35 20.21 4.07 -7.97
N VAL A 36 20.88 2.97 -8.35
CA VAL A 36 20.26 1.66 -8.61
C VAL A 36 19.37 1.19 -7.46
N GLY A 37 19.82 1.34 -6.21
CA GLY A 37 19.03 0.98 -5.03
C GLY A 37 17.70 1.74 -4.96
N GLN A 38 17.72 3.06 -5.15
CA GLN A 38 16.50 3.88 -5.15
C GLN A 38 15.58 3.56 -6.32
N TYR A 39 16.15 3.25 -7.50
CA TYR A 39 15.37 2.82 -8.65
C TYR A 39 14.60 1.52 -8.36
N ILE A 40 15.26 0.54 -7.74
CA ILE A 40 14.63 -0.73 -7.35
C ILE A 40 13.52 -0.49 -6.31
N GLU A 41 13.79 0.35 -5.30
CA GLU A 41 12.78 0.68 -4.29
C GLU A 41 11.53 1.32 -4.91
N GLN A 42 11.70 2.28 -5.83
CA GLN A 42 10.59 2.92 -6.53
C GLN A 42 9.83 1.92 -7.41
N ALA A 43 10.53 1.12 -8.20
CA ALA A 43 9.92 0.11 -9.06
C ALA A 43 9.10 -0.92 -8.27
N ILE A 44 9.60 -1.37 -7.11
CA ILE A 44 8.88 -2.29 -6.22
C ILE A 44 7.64 -1.60 -5.63
N ARG A 45 7.77 -0.35 -5.15
CA ARG A 45 6.61 0.41 -4.61
C ARG A 45 5.52 0.60 -5.65
N GLU A 46 5.90 0.96 -6.87
CA GLU A 46 4.97 1.13 -7.99
C GLU A 46 4.32 -0.19 -8.38
N LYS A 47 5.08 -1.28 -8.42
CA LYS A 47 4.53 -2.62 -8.67
C LYS A 47 3.52 -3.02 -7.59
N ILE A 48 3.83 -2.80 -6.32
CA ILE A 48 2.91 -3.05 -5.20
C ILE A 48 1.65 -2.19 -5.31
N LYS A 49 1.79 -0.90 -5.64
CA LYS A 49 0.65 0.00 -5.84
C LYS A 49 -0.23 -0.47 -7.00
N SER A 50 0.38 -0.85 -8.11
CA SER A 50 -0.31 -1.39 -9.29
C SER A 50 -1.03 -2.70 -8.97
N ASP A 51 -0.38 -3.62 -8.24
CA ASP A 51 -0.98 -4.89 -7.84
C ASP A 51 -2.14 -4.71 -6.85
N ARG A 52 -2.04 -3.75 -5.92
CA ARG A 52 -3.15 -3.33 -5.05
C ARG A 52 -4.34 -2.79 -5.84
N ASN A 53 -4.08 -1.99 -6.87
CA ASN A 53 -5.12 -1.43 -7.74
C ASN A 53 -5.73 -2.50 -8.66
N GLY A 54 -4.94 -3.49 -9.08
CA GLY A 54 -5.37 -4.62 -9.90
C GLY A 54 -5.98 -5.80 -9.12
N GLY A 55 -6.24 -5.64 -7.81
CA GLY A 55 -6.88 -6.66 -6.99
C GLY A 55 -6.01 -7.89 -6.69
N LYS A 56 -4.73 -7.90 -7.08
CA LYS A 56 -3.78 -8.97 -6.74
C LYS A 56 -3.32 -8.73 -5.31
N SER A 57 -3.89 -9.51 -4.38
CA SER A 57 -3.64 -9.41 -2.95
C SER A 57 -2.17 -9.73 -2.63
N LEU A 58 -1.32 -8.69 -2.60
CA LEU A 58 -0.01 -8.76 -1.97
C LEU A 58 -0.22 -8.51 -0.47
N THR A 59 -0.45 -9.58 0.27
CA THR A 59 -0.58 -9.59 1.74
C THR A 59 0.77 -9.23 2.37
N ILE A 60 1.10 -7.94 2.42
CA ILE A 60 1.89 -7.39 3.51
C ILE A 60 0.87 -7.11 4.61
N VAL A 61 0.69 -8.07 5.53
CA VAL A 61 -0.21 -8.02 6.70
C VAL A 61 -1.49 -7.23 6.37
N GLY A 62 -2.30 -7.81 5.49
CA GLY A 62 -3.54 -7.19 5.05
C GLY A 62 -4.40 -6.91 6.28
N LYS A 63 -4.66 -5.63 6.54
CA LYS A 63 -5.59 -5.14 7.56
C LYS A 63 -6.81 -6.06 7.56
N ALA A 64 -7.07 -6.73 8.69
CA ALA A 64 -8.13 -7.73 8.80
C ALA A 64 -9.44 -7.15 8.22
N PRO A 65 -10.22 -7.99 7.52
CA PRO A 65 -11.50 -7.55 6.98
C PRO A 65 -12.36 -6.98 8.10
N VAL A 66 -13.13 -5.95 7.77
CA VAL A 66 -14.02 -5.36 8.78
C VAL A 66 -15.17 -6.34 9.03
N SER A 67 -15.36 -6.73 10.29
CA SER A 67 -16.54 -7.44 10.75
C SER A 67 -17.79 -6.58 10.52
N LEU A 68 -18.79 -7.16 9.85
CA LEU A 68 -20.07 -6.48 9.62
C LEU A 68 -20.78 -6.19 10.94
N GLN A 69 -20.63 -7.09 11.90
CA GLN A 69 -21.23 -6.95 13.22
C GLN A 69 -20.60 -5.80 14.00
N ASP A 70 -19.27 -5.73 14.06
CA ASP A 70 -18.55 -4.66 14.77
C ASP A 70 -18.86 -3.29 14.15
N ALA A 71 -18.98 -3.23 12.82
CA ALA A 71 -19.34 -2.01 12.12
C ALA A 71 -20.78 -1.57 12.43
N ASN A 72 -21.72 -2.52 12.49
CA ASN A 72 -23.10 -2.24 12.85
C ASN A 72 -23.22 -1.77 14.31
N GLU A 73 -22.52 -2.42 15.24
CA GLU A 73 -22.49 -2.03 16.65
C GLU A 73 -21.89 -0.63 16.83
N PHE A 74 -20.78 -0.32 16.16
CA PHE A 74 -20.17 1.01 16.21
C PHE A 74 -21.11 2.12 15.72
N VAL A 75 -21.78 1.92 14.59
CA VAL A 75 -22.76 2.88 14.05
C VAL A 75 -23.98 2.98 14.97
N GLY A 76 -24.43 1.86 15.55
CA GLY A 76 -25.51 1.82 16.54
C GLY A 76 -25.20 2.64 17.78
N MET A 77 -23.99 2.54 18.33
CA MET A 77 -23.55 3.32 19.49
C MET A 77 -23.59 4.84 19.20
N ILE A 78 -23.13 5.24 18.00
CA ILE A 78 -23.18 6.64 17.56
C ILE A 78 -24.64 7.10 17.46
N ALA A 79 -25.53 6.29 16.88
CA ALA A 79 -26.95 6.63 16.80
C ALA A 79 -27.61 6.76 18.19
N THR A 80 -27.25 5.90 19.14
CA THR A 80 -27.74 6.02 20.53
C THR A 80 -27.22 7.28 21.23
N LEU A 81 -25.97 7.68 20.99
CA LEU A 81 -25.44 8.93 21.54
C LEU A 81 -26.16 10.15 20.97
N ALA A 82 -26.41 10.17 19.65
CA ALA A 82 -27.20 11.23 19.01
C ALA A 82 -28.64 11.28 19.58
N GLY A 83 -29.28 10.11 19.74
CA GLY A 83 -30.63 10.00 20.29
C GLY A 83 -30.72 10.44 21.76
N ALA A 84 -29.65 10.29 22.52
CA ALA A 84 -29.53 10.78 23.89
C ALA A 84 -29.23 12.29 23.98
N GLY A 85 -29.14 13.00 22.85
CA GLY A 85 -28.83 14.43 22.80
C GLY A 85 -27.35 14.76 23.05
N VAL A 86 -26.46 13.77 22.98
CA VAL A 86 -25.01 13.98 23.08
C VAL A 86 -24.51 14.52 21.74
N GLU A 87 -23.84 15.68 21.77
CA GLU A 87 -23.22 16.25 20.59
C GLU A 87 -22.09 15.33 20.09
N ILE A 88 -22.22 14.85 18.85
CA ILE A 88 -21.27 13.90 18.29
C ILE A 88 -20.07 14.66 17.70
N PRO A 89 -18.84 14.37 18.15
CA PRO A 89 -17.66 15.00 17.59
C PRO A 89 -17.55 14.77 16.08
N PRO A 90 -17.16 15.79 15.29
CA PRO A 90 -17.05 15.66 13.83
C PRO A 90 -16.00 14.64 13.38
N THR A 91 -15.03 14.31 14.24
CA THR A 91 -14.08 13.21 14.02
C THR A 91 -14.77 11.86 14.07
N LEU A 92 -15.71 11.66 14.99
CA LEU A 92 -16.43 10.41 15.19
C LEU A 92 -17.40 10.12 14.03
N SER A 93 -18.09 11.15 13.54
CA SER A 93 -18.95 11.03 12.35
C SER A 93 -18.16 10.70 11.09
N ARG A 94 -17.01 11.35 10.86
CA ARG A 94 -16.10 11.01 9.76
C ARG A 94 -15.58 9.58 9.85
N ASN A 95 -15.29 9.10 11.06
CA ASN A 95 -14.86 7.73 11.28
C ASN A 95 -15.96 6.72 10.94
N ALA A 96 -17.22 6.99 11.31
CA ALA A 96 -18.36 6.16 10.92
C ALA A 96 -18.54 6.07 9.40
N VAL A 97 -18.48 7.21 8.71
CA VAL A 97 -18.56 7.27 7.24
C VAL A 97 -17.39 6.51 6.59
N SER A 98 -16.19 6.66 7.12
CA SER A 98 -15.00 5.93 6.64
C SER A 98 -15.13 4.41 6.84
N LEU A 99 -15.70 3.98 7.97
CA LEU A 99 -15.97 2.57 8.27
C LEU A 99 -17.00 1.99 7.30
N LEU A 100 -18.13 2.69 7.08
CA LEU A 100 -19.16 2.27 6.11
C LEU A 100 -18.61 2.16 4.69
N ASN A 101 -17.79 3.13 4.26
CA ASN A 101 -17.12 3.08 2.96
C ASN A 101 -16.10 1.92 2.87
N ARG A 102 -15.52 1.50 3.99
CA ARG A 102 -14.64 0.32 4.03
C ARG A 102 -15.45 -0.97 3.96
N VAL A 103 -16.53 -1.08 4.75
CA VAL A 103 -17.47 -2.20 4.70
C VAL A 103 -18.03 -2.38 3.29
N GLY A 104 -18.52 -1.32 2.64
CA GLY A 104 -19.04 -1.41 1.27
C GLY A 104 -17.99 -1.88 0.25
N ARG A 105 -16.71 -1.54 0.45
CA ARG A 105 -15.61 -2.05 -0.37
C ARG A 105 -15.30 -3.52 -0.07
N ASP A 106 -15.31 -3.93 1.19
CA ASP A 106 -15.03 -5.31 1.60
C ASP A 106 -16.17 -6.24 1.15
N VAL A 107 -17.43 -5.79 1.22
CA VAL A 107 -18.61 -6.51 0.70
C VAL A 107 -18.50 -6.69 -0.82
N ARG A 108 -18.18 -5.62 -1.56
CA ARG A 108 -18.01 -5.67 -3.02
C ARG A 108 -16.90 -6.63 -3.45
N LYS A 109 -15.90 -6.83 -2.60
CA LYS A 109 -14.76 -7.75 -2.85
C LYS A 109 -15.01 -9.17 -2.35
N GLY A 110 -16.13 -9.43 -1.65
CA GLY A 110 -16.40 -10.73 -1.02
C GLY A 110 -15.44 -11.06 0.12
N THR A 111 -14.81 -10.05 0.74
CA THR A 111 -13.78 -10.23 1.78
C THR A 111 -14.28 -9.94 3.18
N THR A 112 -15.57 -9.67 3.40
CA THR A 112 -16.10 -9.44 4.76
C THR A 112 -16.02 -10.70 5.60
N SER A 113 -15.59 -10.57 6.86
CA SER A 113 -15.82 -11.61 7.87
C SER A 113 -17.28 -11.49 8.32
N ALA A 114 -18.03 -12.59 8.17
CA ALA A 114 -19.35 -12.75 8.76
C ALA A 114 -19.24 -12.81 10.29
#